data_AF-A0A7U9SEI1-F1
#
_entry.id   AF-A0A7U9SEI1-F1
#
_cell.length_a   1.000
_cell.length_b   1.000
_cell.length_c   1.000
_cell.angle_alpha   90.00
_cell.angle_beta   90.00
_cell.angle_gamma   90.00
#
_symmetry.space_group_name_H-M   'P 1'
#
loop_
_entity.id
_entity.type
_entity.pdbx_description
1 polymer ?
#
loop_
_entity_poly.entity_id
_entity_poly.type
_entity_poly.pdbx_seq_one_letter_code
_entity_poly.pdbx_strand_id
1 'polypeptide(L)' 'MSDTIQSVSTVERVKLNKKLTTLQVQDTEIITYEEKIHYLADQMISIDLDDGVEKNYAIFQDVLAKIK' A
#
# COMPACT_ATOMS: atom_id res chain seq x y z
N MET A 1 12.80 6.42 -42.50
CA MET A 1 11.62 5.71 -41.95
C MET A 1 11.94 4.84 -40.72
N SER A 2 13.15 4.88 -40.15
CA SER A 2 13.56 3.93 -39.08
C SER A 2 13.40 4.45 -37.65
N ASP A 3 13.35 5.77 -37.43
CA ASP A 3 13.35 6.34 -36.07
C ASP A 3 12.00 6.20 -35.33
N THR A 4 10.90 6.09 -36.08
CA THR A 4 9.55 5.97 -35.50
C THR A 4 9.31 4.61 -34.84
N ILE A 5 9.81 3.51 -35.44
CA ILE A 5 9.60 2.16 -34.91
C ILE A 5 10.45 1.93 -33.65
N GLN A 6 11.69 2.45 -33.64
CA GLN A 6 12.59 2.34 -32.49
C GLN A 6 12.05 3.10 -31.26
N SER A 7 11.51 4.32 -31.48
CA SER A 7 10.98 5.17 -30.42
C SER A 7 9.67 4.61 -29.83
N VAL A 8 8.78 4.06 -30.64
CA VAL A 8 7.55 3.37 -30.16
C VAL A 8 7.89 2.21 -29.22
N SER A 9 8.88 1.38 -29.57
CA SER A 9 9.33 0.27 -28.72
C SER A 9 9.91 0.72 -27.37
N THR A 10 10.45 1.94 -27.33
CA THR A 10 11.04 2.53 -26.12
C THR A 10 9.94 3.11 -25.22
N VAL A 11 8.93 3.76 -25.81
CA VAL A 11 7.76 4.29 -25.09
C VAL A 11 6.94 3.16 -24.45
N GLU A 12 6.73 2.05 -25.14
CA GLU A 12 6.04 0.88 -24.56
C GLU A 12 6.81 0.27 -23.39
N ARG A 13 8.13 0.10 -23.53
CA ARG A 13 8.98 -0.36 -22.42
C ARG A 13 8.91 0.57 -21.21
N VAL A 14 8.90 1.89 -21.41
CA VAL A 14 8.77 2.85 -20.31
C VAL A 14 7.40 2.75 -19.64
N LYS A 15 6.31 2.58 -20.41
CA LYS A 15 4.96 2.37 -19.85
C LYS A 15 4.86 1.07 -19.04
N LEU A 16 5.45 -0.02 -19.54
CA LEU A 16 5.48 -1.31 -18.86
C LEU A 16 6.29 -1.24 -17.56
N ASN A 17 7.47 -0.61 -17.59
CA ASN A 17 8.28 -0.41 -16.38
C ASN A 17 7.54 0.42 -15.33
N LYS A 18 6.83 1.50 -15.74
CA LYS A 18 6.01 2.27 -14.81
C LYS A 18 4.93 1.43 -14.13
N LYS A 19 4.20 0.60 -14.90
CA LYS A 19 3.19 -0.31 -14.34
C LYS A 19 3.81 -1.32 -13.38
N LEU A 20 4.96 -1.89 -13.75
CA LEU A 20 5.69 -2.82 -12.92
C LEU A 20 6.13 -2.17 -11.60
N THR A 21 6.66 -0.95 -11.65
CA THR A 21 7.00 -0.19 -10.44
C THR A 21 5.78 0.11 -9.59
N THR A 22 4.63 0.48 -10.19
CA THR A 22 3.39 0.69 -9.44
C THR A 22 2.94 -0.57 -8.72
N LEU A 23 2.98 -1.72 -9.39
CA LEU A 23 2.63 -3.01 -8.77
C LEU A 23 3.60 -3.37 -7.64
N GLN A 24 4.91 -3.17 -7.83
CA GLN A 24 5.90 -3.41 -6.78
C GLN A 24 5.69 -2.53 -5.55
N VAL A 25 5.32 -1.25 -5.75
CA VAL A 25 4.99 -0.35 -4.65
C VAL A 25 3.73 -0.85 -3.92
N GLN A 26 2.70 -1.26 -4.66
CA GLN A 26 1.48 -1.82 -4.08
C GLN A 26 1.74 -3.11 -3.30
N ASP A 27 2.52 -4.04 -3.85
CA ASP A 27 2.87 -5.29 -3.16
C ASP A 27 3.63 -5.02 -1.85
N THR A 28 4.60 -4.10 -1.88
CA THR A 28 5.36 -3.70 -0.68
C THR A 28 4.45 -3.06 0.37
N GLU A 29 3.52 -2.22 -0.09
CA GLU A 29 2.54 -1.58 0.77
C GLU A 29 1.62 -2.62 1.44
N ILE A 30 1.11 -3.59 0.68
CA ILE A 30 0.25 -4.68 1.21
C ILE A 30 0.99 -5.49 2.26
N ILE A 31 2.23 -5.92 2.00
CA ILE A 31 3.04 -6.68 2.96
C ILE A 31 3.25 -5.88 4.25
N THR A 32 3.54 -4.58 4.13
CA THR A 32 3.73 -3.69 5.28
C THR A 32 2.45 -3.52 6.09
N TYR A 33 1.28 -3.41 5.43
CA TYR A 33 -0.01 -3.36 6.11
C TYR A 33 -0.32 -4.68 6.82
N GLU A 34 -0.06 -5.82 6.17
CA GLU A 34 -0.30 -7.14 6.73
C GLU A 34 0.54 -7.38 7.99
N GLU A 35 1.83 -7.04 7.97
CA GLU A 35 2.70 -7.13 9.16
C GLU A 35 2.19 -6.27 10.33
N LYS A 36 1.74 -5.05 10.05
CA LYS A 36 1.20 -4.16 11.09
C LYS A 36 -0.10 -4.71 11.69
N ILE A 37 -0.99 -5.24 10.86
CA ILE A 37 -2.24 -5.86 11.33
C ILE A 37 -1.93 -7.10 12.17
N HIS A 38 -1.00 -7.94 11.71
CA HIS A 38 -0.59 -9.13 12.46
C HIS A 38 0.03 -8.76 13.81
N TYR A 39 0.91 -7.75 13.86
CA TYR A 39 1.47 -7.26 15.10
C TYR A 39 0.39 -6.75 16.07
N LEU A 40 -0.58 -5.97 15.58
CA LEU A 40 -1.71 -5.50 16.40
C LEU A 40 -2.59 -6.64 16.90
N ALA A 41 -2.78 -7.68 16.09
CA ALA A 41 -3.54 -8.87 16.48
C ALA A 41 -2.79 -9.70 17.56
N ASP A 42 -1.48 -9.88 17.39
CA ASP A 42 -0.63 -10.62 18.33
C ASP A 42 -0.49 -9.92 19.69
N GLN A 43 -0.61 -8.59 19.71
CA GLN A 43 -0.63 -7.80 20.95
C GLN A 43 -1.85 -8.09 21.83
N MET A 44 -2.86 -8.82 21.35
CA MET A 44 -4.11 -9.09 22.06
C MET A 44 -4.69 -7.83 22.71
N ILE A 45 -4.71 -6.74 21.95
CA ILE A 45 -5.13 -5.43 22.46
C ILE A 45 -6.58 -5.54 22.92
N SER A 46 -6.84 -5.26 24.19
CA SER A 46 -8.19 -5.23 24.74
C SER A 46 -8.92 -4.03 24.16
N ILE A 47 -9.71 -4.27 23.12
CA ILE A 47 -10.56 -3.24 22.50
C ILE A 47 -11.78 -3.08 23.39
N ASP A 48 -11.77 -2.06 24.23
CA ASP A 48 -12.97 -1.66 24.95
C ASP A 48 -13.86 -0.82 24.02
N LEU A 49 -15.05 -1.32 23.75
CA LEU A 49 -16.04 -0.67 22.89
C LEU A 49 -16.78 0.46 23.63
N ASP A 50 -16.72 0.47 24.98
CA ASP A 50 -17.35 1.51 25.82
C ASP A 50 -16.48 2.77 25.94
N ASP A 51 -15.16 2.61 25.82
CA ASP A 51 -14.15 3.69 25.84
C ASP A 51 -14.22 4.60 24.60
N GLY A 52 -15.02 4.21 23.61
CA GLY A 52 -15.35 4.99 22.43
C GLY A 52 -14.44 4.75 21.23
N VAL A 53 -14.98 5.07 20.05
CA VAL A 53 -14.30 4.87 18.77
C VAL A 53 -12.98 5.64 18.70
N GLU A 54 -12.85 6.76 19.44
CA GLU A 54 -11.68 7.65 19.44
C GLU A 54 -10.38 6.97 19.93
N LYS A 55 -10.43 6.22 21.05
CA LYS A 55 -9.25 5.47 21.54
C LYS A 55 -8.88 4.33 20.61
N ASN A 56 -9.88 3.65 20.05
CA ASN A 56 -9.67 2.58 19.08
C ASN A 56 -9.08 3.13 17.75
N TYR A 57 -9.51 4.32 17.31
CA TYR A 57 -8.93 5.00 16.14
C TYR A 57 -7.44 5.32 16.32
N ALA A 58 -7.01 5.68 17.52
CA ALA A 58 -5.59 5.93 17.79
C ALA A 58 -4.75 4.64 17.72
N ILE A 59 -5.29 3.52 18.18
CA ILE A 59 -4.63 2.20 18.10
C ILE A 59 -4.48 1.75 16.64
N PHE A 60 -5.52 1.95 15.83
CA PHE A 60 -5.53 1.56 14.42
C PHE A 60 -5.00 2.65 13.47
N GLN A 61 -4.58 3.81 13.98
CA GLN A 61 -4.07 4.94 13.18
C GLN A 61 -3.05 4.52 12.13
N ASP A 62 -2.13 3.61 12.49
CA ASP A 62 -1.02 3.20 11.65
C ASP A 62 -1.39 2.17 10.58
N VAL A 63 -2.60 1.60 10.67
CA VAL A 63 -3.19 0.66 9.69
C VAL A 63 -4.43 1.23 8.98
N LEU A 64 -4.99 2.32 9.47
CA LEU A 64 -6.02 3.08 8.78
C LEU A 64 -5.38 3.78 7.60
N ALA A 65 -5.81 3.41 6.39
CA ALA A 65 -5.41 4.12 5.18
C ALA A 65 -5.65 5.62 5.40
N LYS A 66 -4.63 6.45 5.17
CA LYS A 66 -4.77 7.91 5.24
C LYS A 66 -5.89 8.32 4.29
N ILE A 67 -7.08 8.58 4.83
CA ILE A 67 -8.18 9.17 4.08
C ILE A 67 -7.68 10.55 3.68
N LYS A 68 -7.58 10.80 2.36
CA LYS A 68 -7.15 12.08 1.79
C LYS A 68 -8.34 12.80 1.20
#